data_AF-A0A0F8U7M1-F1
#
_entry.id   AF-A0A0F8U7M1-F1
#
_cell.length_a   1.000
_cell.length_b   1.000
_cell.length_c   1.000
_cell.angle_alpha   90.00
_cell.angle_beta   90.00
_cell.angle_gamma   90.00
#
_symmetry.space_group_name_H-M   'P 1'
#
loop_
_entity.id
_entity.type
_entity.pdbx_description
1 polymer ?
#
loop_
_entity_poly.entity_id
_entity_poly.type
_entity_poly.pdbx_seq_one_letter_code
_entity_poly.pdbx_strand_id
1 'polypeptide(L)'
;MRVPHPPDHGLFQFLRAAVQVHQRFVSGALSRAESPIYVIGNPSADLDSIVSALVYSYFANNRVPCDNPRPHVPVINLEKVPAGPELRRLRPEFAKALWLSGCPGTGRDTTEKTLEVDENSLFRDHFLTVADFATHLKQEGVSGVEHRLHADSVLVDWNALPIRSTDRQPGHGSLVGLSMVEFNVLGCIDHHTDERFLPTIAPTQPYLVEPTGSCTSHVVNILETMGLWERPEKQDSDPKGGELSSSFEITDEQMARLAVAPILIDTANLSAKDKVTEFDTAAYDFLLPKTNQSLARSSWDPNTFYMQVNESKQNSLELLTVDEILDRDYKEWAEKTSQQTDTPSPIQIGICSMVKSIPWIVRKAGGPKPFLQSLQTFATNRKLDIVVVMTAFSSAKDGQFSRELLVCALNNQHAVDALQTFLSEAGSRLGLEEWSSLDGDDFAQDIKDTWVNSAEDSPWIRIWTQTNVAQSRKQVAPLIRGAVASL
;
A
#
# COMPACT_ATOMS: atom_id res chain seq x y z
N MET A 1 -5.55 -34.08 -3.82
CA MET A 1 -4.58 -34.30 -2.74
C MET A 1 -4.86 -33.21 -1.72
N ARG A 2 -5.21 -33.53 -0.46
CA ARG A 2 -5.50 -32.48 0.54
C ARG A 2 -4.24 -31.64 0.71
N VAL A 3 -4.35 -30.33 0.55
CA VAL A 3 -3.23 -29.43 0.83
C VAL A 3 -2.94 -29.52 2.32
N PRO A 4 -1.68 -29.68 2.78
CA PRO A 4 -1.36 -29.72 4.20
C PRO A 4 -1.96 -28.51 4.92
N HIS A 5 -2.44 -28.65 6.16
CA HIS A 5 -2.83 -27.47 6.96
C HIS A 5 -1.63 -26.54 7.15
N PRO A 6 -1.84 -25.22 7.34
CA PRO A 6 -0.78 -24.32 7.78
C PRO A 6 -0.07 -24.92 9.00
N PRO A 7 1.26 -24.79 9.14
CA PRO A 7 1.93 -25.25 10.36
C PRO A 7 1.31 -24.57 11.59
N ASP A 8 1.32 -25.23 12.76
CA ASP A 8 0.80 -24.74 14.06
C ASP A 8 1.57 -23.53 14.63
N HIS A 9 2.10 -22.66 13.78
CA HIS A 9 2.95 -21.52 14.12
C HIS A 9 2.12 -20.24 14.06
N GLY A 10 2.02 -19.52 15.17
CA GLY A 10 1.40 -18.19 15.18
C GLY A 10 2.10 -17.24 14.20
N LEU A 11 1.40 -16.19 13.78
CA LEU A 11 1.87 -15.22 12.76
C LEU A 11 3.33 -14.76 12.98
N PHE A 12 3.70 -14.38 14.20
CA PHE A 12 5.06 -13.92 14.50
C PHE A 12 6.12 -15.01 14.38
N GLN A 13 5.79 -16.27 14.70
CA GLN A 13 6.73 -17.37 14.49
C GLN A 13 6.96 -17.62 13.00
N PHE A 14 5.90 -17.57 12.19
CA PHE A 14 6.01 -17.62 10.73
C PHE A 14 6.90 -16.49 10.20
N LEU A 15 6.62 -15.24 10.61
CA LEU A 15 7.35 -14.07 10.15
C LEU A 15 8.84 -14.11 10.50
N ARG A 16 9.17 -14.54 11.72
CA ARG A 16 10.57 -14.74 12.12
C ARG A 16 11.27 -15.80 11.27
N ALA A 17 10.60 -16.91 10.99
CA ALA A 17 11.13 -17.95 10.12
C ALA A 17 11.32 -17.44 8.68
N ALA A 18 10.41 -16.62 8.16
CA ALA A 18 10.52 -16.01 6.85
C ALA A 18 11.76 -15.09 6.73
N VAL A 19 12.03 -14.26 7.75
CA VAL A 19 13.25 -13.43 7.82
C VAL A 19 14.51 -14.30 7.85
N GLN A 20 14.52 -15.39 8.62
CA GLN A 20 15.65 -16.33 8.67
C GLN A 20 15.89 -17.01 7.31
N VAL A 21 14.83 -17.41 6.60
CA VAL A 21 14.94 -17.96 5.24
C VAL A 21 15.55 -16.93 4.30
N HIS A 22 15.12 -15.67 4.36
CA HIS A 22 15.71 -14.60 3.56
C HIS A 22 17.22 -14.42 3.84
N GLN A 23 17.65 -14.40 5.11
CA GLN A 23 19.08 -14.29 5.46
C GLN A 23 19.90 -15.47 4.92
N ARG A 24 19.36 -16.69 4.97
CA ARG A 24 20.01 -17.87 4.38
C ARG A 24 20.06 -17.81 2.85
N PHE A 25 19.04 -17.24 2.21
CA PHE A 25 19.03 -17.04 0.76
C PHE A 25 20.10 -16.05 0.33
N VAL A 26 20.16 -14.88 0.99
CA VAL A 26 21.10 -13.81 0.64
C VAL A 26 22.56 -14.22 0.88
N SER A 27 22.85 -15.05 1.89
CA SER A 27 24.19 -15.62 2.12
C SER A 27 24.55 -16.79 1.19
N GLY A 28 23.67 -17.18 0.26
CA GLY A 28 23.90 -18.30 -0.66
C GLY A 28 23.83 -19.68 0.01
N ALA A 29 23.28 -19.77 1.22
CA ALA A 29 23.19 -21.00 2.00
C ALA A 29 22.00 -21.90 1.65
N LEU A 30 21.19 -21.52 0.64
CA LEU A 30 20.03 -22.28 0.17
C LEU A 30 20.25 -22.80 -1.24
N SER A 31 19.79 -24.02 -1.50
CA SER A 31 19.66 -24.51 -2.87
C SER A 31 18.51 -23.82 -3.61
N ARG A 32 18.42 -24.01 -4.93
CA ARG A 32 17.30 -23.49 -5.74
C ARG A 32 15.94 -24.03 -5.28
N ALA A 33 15.89 -25.28 -4.81
CA ALA A 33 14.65 -25.90 -4.33
C ALA A 33 14.18 -25.30 -3.00
N GLU A 34 15.11 -24.81 -2.18
CA GLU A 34 14.84 -24.18 -0.88
C GLU A 34 14.70 -22.66 -0.96
N SER A 35 14.98 -22.07 -2.13
CA SER A 35 14.95 -20.62 -2.34
C SER A 35 13.54 -20.06 -2.12
N PRO A 36 13.40 -18.92 -1.42
CA PRO A 36 12.09 -18.35 -1.12
C PRO A 36 11.40 -17.81 -2.37
N ILE A 37 10.07 -17.78 -2.32
CA ILE A 37 9.23 -16.95 -3.18
C ILE A 37 8.91 -15.68 -2.40
N TYR A 38 9.31 -14.53 -2.93
CA TYR A 38 9.00 -13.25 -2.31
C TYR A 38 7.60 -12.78 -2.69
N VAL A 39 6.79 -12.38 -1.70
CA VAL A 39 5.46 -11.83 -1.94
C VAL A 39 5.52 -10.32 -1.77
N ILE A 40 5.28 -9.59 -2.85
CA ILE A 40 5.67 -8.18 -2.98
C ILE A 40 4.45 -7.32 -3.30
N GLY A 41 4.18 -6.37 -2.41
CA GLY A 41 3.18 -5.30 -2.60
C GLY A 41 3.66 -4.15 -3.48
N ASN A 42 2.77 -3.20 -3.77
CA ASN A 42 3.14 -1.99 -4.49
C ASN A 42 4.01 -1.04 -3.62
N PRO A 43 4.71 -0.04 -4.21
CA PRO A 43 5.63 0.83 -3.48
C PRO A 43 4.94 1.87 -2.58
N SER A 44 3.61 2.01 -2.66
CA SER A 44 2.87 2.77 -1.65
C SER A 44 2.95 2.04 -0.31
N ALA A 45 3.10 0.70 -0.30
CA ALA A 45 3.09 -0.10 0.92
C ALA A 45 1.97 0.33 1.88
N ASP A 46 0.78 0.61 1.34
CA ASP A 46 -0.41 0.88 2.13
C ASP A 46 -0.89 -0.37 2.86
N LEU A 47 -1.96 -0.22 3.65
CA LEU A 47 -2.50 -1.31 4.46
C LEU A 47 -2.85 -2.53 3.60
N ASP A 48 -3.40 -2.33 2.40
CA ASP A 48 -3.85 -3.40 1.51
C ASP A 48 -2.67 -4.18 0.93
N SER A 49 -1.66 -3.48 0.40
CA SER A 49 -0.41 -4.09 -0.06
C SER A 49 0.30 -4.90 1.03
N ILE A 50 0.44 -4.33 2.24
CA ILE A 50 1.14 -5.01 3.34
C ILE A 50 0.35 -6.25 3.79
N VAL A 51 -0.95 -6.10 4.06
CA VAL A 51 -1.77 -7.20 4.58
C VAL A 51 -1.96 -8.30 3.52
N SER A 52 -2.19 -7.94 2.26
CA SER A 52 -2.25 -8.90 1.15
C SER A 52 -1.00 -9.78 1.10
N ALA A 53 0.19 -9.18 1.21
CA ALA A 53 1.44 -9.91 1.19
C ALA A 53 1.60 -10.84 2.39
N LEU A 54 1.25 -10.36 3.60
CA LEU A 54 1.32 -11.15 4.83
C LEU A 54 0.35 -12.34 4.81
N VAL A 55 -0.91 -12.08 4.47
CA VAL A 55 -1.98 -13.08 4.42
C VAL A 55 -1.66 -14.14 3.39
N TYR A 56 -1.34 -13.75 2.16
CA TYR A 56 -0.98 -14.71 1.11
C TYR A 56 0.25 -15.53 1.51
N SER A 57 1.32 -14.88 2.00
CA SER A 57 2.54 -15.59 2.38
C SER A 57 2.29 -16.62 3.49
N TYR A 58 1.53 -16.26 4.52
CA TYR A 58 1.24 -17.16 5.64
C TYR A 58 0.54 -18.45 5.16
N PHE A 59 -0.50 -18.32 4.33
CA PHE A 59 -1.26 -19.48 3.87
C PHE A 59 -0.61 -20.24 2.71
N ALA A 60 0.24 -19.60 1.90
CA ALA A 60 0.94 -20.25 0.78
C ALA A 60 2.28 -20.90 1.19
N ASN A 61 2.86 -20.49 2.32
CA ASN A 61 4.17 -20.93 2.81
C ASN A 61 4.29 -22.45 2.88
N ASN A 62 5.27 -23.02 2.17
CA ASN A 62 5.52 -24.47 2.06
C ASN A 62 4.31 -25.28 1.58
N ARG A 63 3.38 -24.65 0.86
CA ARG A 63 2.18 -25.28 0.29
C ARG A 63 2.02 -25.00 -1.21
N VAL A 64 2.55 -23.87 -1.67
CA VAL A 64 2.53 -23.44 -3.08
C VAL A 64 3.96 -23.34 -3.62
N PRO A 65 4.18 -23.57 -4.92
CA PRO A 65 3.35 -24.42 -5.79
C PRO A 65 3.20 -25.85 -5.23
N CYS A 66 2.07 -26.51 -5.49
CA CYS A 66 1.76 -27.83 -4.92
C CYS A 66 2.77 -28.93 -5.32
N ASP A 67 3.37 -28.81 -6.50
CA ASP A 67 4.36 -29.74 -7.05
C ASP A 67 5.78 -29.52 -6.50
N ASN A 68 6.08 -28.30 -6.04
CA ASN A 68 7.35 -27.98 -5.40
C ASN A 68 7.13 -26.89 -4.34
N PRO A 69 6.61 -27.26 -3.14
CA PRO A 69 6.26 -26.29 -2.13
C PRO A 69 7.49 -25.55 -1.60
N ARG A 70 7.40 -24.22 -1.50
CA ARG A 70 8.53 -23.37 -1.08
C ARG A 70 8.16 -22.36 0.00
N PRO A 71 9.16 -21.86 0.76
CA PRO A 71 8.94 -20.79 1.72
C PRO A 71 8.43 -19.53 1.02
N HIS A 72 7.42 -18.88 1.60
CA HIS A 72 6.93 -17.58 1.12
C HIS A 72 7.34 -16.49 2.08
N VAL A 73 8.03 -15.46 1.57
CA VAL A 73 8.58 -14.36 2.37
C VAL A 73 7.90 -13.05 1.98
N PRO A 74 7.08 -12.45 2.87
CA PRO A 74 6.47 -11.15 2.58
C PRO A 74 7.54 -10.05 2.60
N VAL A 75 7.52 -9.17 1.60
CA VAL A 75 8.41 -8.00 1.50
C VAL A 75 7.58 -6.74 1.42
N ILE A 76 7.84 -5.80 2.32
CA ILE A 76 7.25 -4.47 2.30
C ILE A 76 8.07 -3.58 1.37
N ASN A 77 7.45 -3.10 0.31
CA ASN A 77 8.11 -2.39 -0.80
C ASN A 77 8.45 -0.94 -0.45
N LEU A 78 9.36 -0.75 0.50
CA LEU A 78 9.86 0.55 0.93
C LEU A 78 11.39 0.59 0.80
N GLU A 79 11.88 1.31 -0.20
CA GLU A 79 13.31 1.41 -0.52
C GLU A 79 14.14 2.05 0.62
N LYS A 80 13.59 3.07 1.28
CA LYS A 80 14.33 3.94 2.20
C LYS A 80 13.95 3.75 3.67
N VAL A 81 12.92 2.94 3.94
CA VAL A 81 12.36 2.78 5.27
C VAL A 81 12.63 1.35 5.74
N PRO A 82 13.57 1.16 6.69
CA PRO A 82 13.82 -0.16 7.27
C PRO A 82 12.64 -0.60 8.12
N ALA A 83 12.57 -1.90 8.39
CA ALA A 83 11.70 -2.42 9.43
C ALA A 83 12.04 -1.81 10.80
N GLY A 84 11.10 -1.89 11.74
CA GLY A 84 11.25 -1.32 13.08
C GLY A 84 10.46 -0.01 13.27
N PRO A 85 11.00 0.97 14.03
CA PRO A 85 10.30 2.21 14.37
C PRO A 85 9.84 3.01 13.15
N GLU A 86 10.65 3.07 12.09
CA GLU A 86 10.38 3.89 10.92
C GLU A 86 9.20 3.36 10.10
N LEU A 87 9.12 2.04 9.91
CA LEU A 87 7.96 1.40 9.30
C LEU A 87 6.68 1.71 10.09
N ARG A 88 6.72 1.59 11.42
CA ARG A 88 5.58 1.91 12.27
C ARG A 88 5.18 3.38 12.17
N ARG A 89 6.16 4.29 12.15
CA ARG A 89 5.95 5.73 12.01
C ARG A 89 5.31 6.08 10.68
N LEU A 90 5.71 5.39 9.60
CA LEU A 90 5.19 5.58 8.25
C LEU A 90 3.79 4.98 8.04
N ARG A 91 3.51 3.82 8.65
CA ARG A 91 2.25 3.06 8.50
C ARG A 91 1.64 2.73 9.87
N PRO A 92 1.25 3.72 10.69
CA PRO A 92 0.68 3.49 12.00
C PRO A 92 -0.68 2.78 11.95
N GLU A 93 -1.42 2.89 10.85
CA GLU A 93 -2.65 2.12 10.60
C GLU A 93 -2.40 0.62 10.45
N PHE A 94 -1.31 0.23 9.78
CA PHE A 94 -0.88 -1.17 9.71
C PHE A 94 -0.51 -1.67 11.09
N ALA A 95 0.25 -0.87 11.84
CA ALA A 95 0.55 -1.20 13.21
C ALA A 95 -0.74 -1.37 14.04
N LYS A 96 -1.67 -0.41 14.01
CA LYS A 96 -2.93 -0.54 14.74
C LYS A 96 -3.69 -1.81 14.37
N ALA A 97 -3.84 -2.12 13.07
CA ALA A 97 -4.54 -3.32 12.60
C ALA A 97 -3.90 -4.61 13.12
N LEU A 98 -2.57 -4.70 13.06
CA LEU A 98 -1.81 -5.86 13.55
C LEU A 98 -2.02 -6.07 15.06
N TRP A 99 -1.94 -5.01 15.87
CA TRP A 99 -2.14 -5.12 17.33
C TRP A 99 -3.56 -5.55 17.69
N LEU A 100 -4.57 -4.93 17.05
CA LEU A 100 -5.97 -5.23 17.29
C LEU A 100 -6.36 -6.64 16.80
N SER A 101 -5.57 -7.24 15.92
CA SER A 101 -5.78 -8.60 15.45
C SER A 101 -5.31 -9.67 16.45
N GLY A 102 -4.50 -9.30 17.45
CA GLY A 102 -4.14 -10.18 18.57
C GLY A 102 -2.65 -10.37 18.79
N CYS A 103 -1.81 -9.33 18.59
CA CYS A 103 -0.39 -9.38 18.94
C CYS A 103 -0.14 -9.91 20.38
N PRO A 104 0.90 -10.75 20.59
CA PRO A 104 1.31 -11.19 21.92
C PRO A 104 1.54 -9.98 22.86
N GLY A 105 0.88 -9.97 24.02
CA GLY A 105 0.95 -8.87 24.99
C GLY A 105 -0.40 -8.22 25.33
N THR A 106 -1.48 -8.59 24.65
CA THR A 106 -2.84 -8.04 24.86
C THR A 106 -3.71 -8.88 25.82
N GLY A 107 -3.10 -9.70 26.67
CA GLY A 107 -3.78 -10.20 27.87
C GLY A 107 -3.91 -9.05 28.86
N ARG A 108 -5.10 -8.46 28.98
CA ARG A 108 -5.45 -7.56 30.08
C ARG A 108 -5.36 -8.33 31.40
N ASP A 109 -4.20 -8.30 32.04
CA ASP A 109 -4.12 -8.11 33.48
C ASP A 109 -3.59 -6.70 33.70
N THR A 110 -4.51 -5.79 34.02
CA THR A 110 -4.22 -4.48 34.60
C THR A 110 -3.69 -4.66 36.02
N THR A 111 -2.49 -5.24 36.14
CA THR A 111 -1.65 -5.20 37.33
C THR A 111 -0.21 -5.30 36.84
N GLU A 112 0.47 -4.17 36.90
CA GLU A 112 1.92 -4.00 37.10
C GLU A 112 2.84 -5.15 36.63
N LYS A 113 3.62 -4.85 35.59
CA LYS A 113 4.69 -5.62 34.94
C LYS A 113 4.26 -6.54 33.79
N THR A 114 3.55 -5.97 32.80
CA THR A 114 3.66 -6.48 31.44
C THR A 114 5.11 -6.33 31.01
N LEU A 115 5.77 -7.43 30.65
CA LEU A 115 6.99 -7.37 29.86
C LEU A 115 6.66 -6.53 28.63
N GLU A 116 7.14 -5.28 28.61
CA GLU A 116 7.06 -4.41 27.44
C GLU A 116 7.75 -5.16 26.31
N VAL A 117 6.97 -5.84 25.46
CA VAL A 117 7.47 -6.23 24.15
C VAL A 117 7.88 -4.93 23.51
N ASP A 118 9.18 -4.69 23.37
CA ASP A 118 9.66 -3.50 22.68
C ASP A 118 9.08 -3.55 21.27
N GLU A 119 8.02 -2.78 21.05
CA GLU A 119 7.25 -2.77 19.81
C GLU A 119 8.15 -2.45 18.61
N ASN A 120 9.27 -1.77 18.85
CA ASN A 120 10.28 -1.50 17.83
C ASN A 120 11.08 -2.76 17.46
N SER A 121 11.48 -3.57 18.44
CA SER A 121 12.09 -4.89 18.20
C SER A 121 11.13 -5.83 17.48
N LEU A 122 9.84 -5.79 17.81
CA LEU A 122 8.81 -6.59 17.13
C LEU A 122 8.83 -6.32 15.62
N PHE A 123 8.84 -5.05 15.21
CA PHE A 123 8.82 -4.72 13.79
C PHE A 123 10.12 -5.11 13.09
N ARG A 124 11.25 -4.85 13.74
CA ARG A 124 12.59 -5.14 13.21
C ARG A 124 12.85 -6.63 13.01
N ASP A 125 12.36 -7.47 13.93
CA ASP A 125 12.70 -8.89 13.97
C ASP A 125 11.76 -9.77 13.12
N HIS A 126 10.62 -9.22 12.67
CA HIS A 126 9.56 -9.98 12.03
C HIS A 126 9.17 -9.47 10.63
N PHE A 127 9.51 -8.24 10.26
CA PHE A 127 9.22 -7.73 8.92
C PHE A 127 10.49 -7.54 8.11
N LEU A 128 10.35 -7.65 6.79
CA LEU A 128 11.41 -7.43 5.83
C LEU A 128 10.96 -6.33 4.87
N THR A 129 11.66 -5.20 4.85
CA THR A 129 11.47 -4.18 3.82
C THR A 129 12.52 -4.31 2.70
N VAL A 130 12.29 -3.61 1.59
CA VAL A 130 13.29 -3.46 0.52
C VAL A 130 14.59 -2.82 1.05
N ALA A 131 14.50 -1.87 1.98
CA ALA A 131 15.65 -1.27 2.64
C ALA A 131 16.47 -2.30 3.44
N ASP A 132 15.80 -3.20 4.16
CA ASP A 132 16.45 -4.27 4.92
C ASP A 132 17.11 -5.28 3.98
N PHE A 133 16.41 -5.70 2.92
CA PHE A 133 16.97 -6.59 1.89
C PHE A 133 18.25 -5.98 1.30
N ALA A 134 18.20 -4.71 0.88
CA ALA A 134 19.36 -4.02 0.32
C ALA A 134 20.53 -3.94 1.31
N THR A 135 20.22 -3.81 2.60
CA THR A 135 21.23 -3.82 3.67
C THR A 135 21.86 -5.20 3.83
N HIS A 136 21.07 -6.27 3.85
CA HIS A 136 21.58 -7.64 3.94
C HIS A 136 22.45 -8.02 2.74
N LEU A 137 22.08 -7.62 1.51
CA LEU A 137 22.91 -7.85 0.32
C LEU A 137 24.28 -7.18 0.43
N LYS A 138 24.31 -5.93 0.94
CA LYS A 138 25.57 -5.19 1.16
C LYS A 138 26.43 -5.87 2.22
N GLN A 139 25.84 -6.40 3.29
CA GLN A 139 26.55 -7.11 4.36
C GLN A 139 27.21 -8.40 3.87
N GLU A 140 26.54 -9.14 2.98
CA GLU A 140 27.09 -10.35 2.33
C GLU A 140 28.06 -10.03 1.17
N GLY A 141 28.39 -8.75 0.95
CA GLY A 141 29.35 -8.33 -0.08
C GLY A 141 28.83 -8.45 -1.52
N VAL A 142 27.52 -8.65 -1.70
CA VAL A 142 26.89 -8.71 -3.02
C VAL A 142 26.96 -7.31 -3.65
N SER A 143 27.96 -7.10 -4.51
CA SER A 143 28.21 -5.83 -5.20
C SER A 143 28.70 -6.09 -6.64
N GLY A 144 28.21 -5.30 -7.59
CA GLY A 144 28.62 -5.40 -9.01
C GLY A 144 27.82 -6.42 -9.85
N VAL A 145 27.75 -6.18 -11.17
CA VAL A 145 26.87 -6.86 -12.14
C VAL A 145 27.12 -8.37 -12.24
N GLU A 146 28.32 -8.85 -11.92
CA GLU A 146 28.69 -10.27 -11.94
C GLU A 146 28.03 -11.10 -10.81
N HIS A 147 27.45 -10.43 -9.80
CA HIS A 147 26.78 -11.06 -8.65
C HIS A 147 25.28 -10.77 -8.61
N ARG A 148 24.61 -10.66 -9.76
CA ARG A 148 23.15 -10.47 -9.79
C ARG A 148 22.44 -11.68 -9.17
N LEU A 149 21.63 -11.43 -8.15
CA LEU A 149 20.84 -12.45 -7.48
C LEU A 149 19.53 -12.67 -8.24
N HIS A 150 19.13 -13.92 -8.45
CA HIS A 150 17.85 -14.25 -9.08
C HIS A 150 16.90 -14.78 -8.03
N ALA A 151 15.70 -14.21 -7.95
CA ALA A 151 14.67 -14.62 -7.01
C ALA A 151 13.32 -14.80 -7.73
N ASP A 152 12.44 -15.62 -7.17
CA ASP A 152 11.07 -15.74 -7.65
C ASP A 152 10.14 -14.85 -6.81
N SER A 153 9.06 -14.35 -7.41
CA SER A 153 8.08 -13.55 -6.70
C SER A 153 6.62 -13.85 -7.06
N VAL A 154 5.74 -13.51 -6.13
CA VAL A 154 4.30 -13.31 -6.37
C VAL A 154 4.00 -11.84 -6.10
N LEU A 155 3.34 -11.17 -7.03
CA LEU A 155 2.94 -9.78 -6.85
C LEU A 155 1.54 -9.73 -6.25
N VAL A 156 1.33 -8.83 -5.29
CA VAL A 156 0.01 -8.56 -4.68
C VAL A 156 -0.27 -7.07 -4.70
N ASP A 157 -1.51 -6.66 -4.93
CA ASP A 157 -1.93 -5.26 -5.03
C ASP A 157 -1.09 -4.45 -6.04
N TRP A 158 -0.49 -5.17 -6.99
CA TRP A 158 0.45 -4.69 -7.99
C TRP A 158 0.64 -5.74 -9.08
N ASN A 159 0.84 -5.29 -10.32
CA ASN A 159 1.03 -6.19 -11.46
C ASN A 159 2.27 -5.90 -12.31
N ALA A 160 3.13 -4.94 -11.93
CA ALA A 160 4.29 -4.57 -12.74
C ALA A 160 5.49 -4.06 -11.95
N LEU A 161 6.65 -4.73 -12.10
CA LEU A 161 7.92 -4.23 -11.55
C LEU A 161 8.39 -2.97 -12.32
N PRO A 162 8.94 -1.97 -11.62
CA PRO A 162 9.22 -0.64 -12.19
C PRO A 162 10.44 -0.67 -13.10
N ILE A 163 11.41 -1.55 -12.82
CA ILE A 163 12.63 -1.71 -13.60
C ILE A 163 12.50 -3.01 -14.39
N ARG A 164 12.13 -2.91 -15.68
CA ARG A 164 12.03 -4.09 -16.55
C ARG A 164 13.42 -4.66 -16.85
N SER A 165 13.51 -5.98 -17.00
CA SER A 165 14.75 -6.62 -17.42
C SER A 165 15.20 -6.17 -18.81
N THR A 166 16.51 -6.24 -19.06
CA THR A 166 17.13 -5.77 -20.30
C THR A 166 16.74 -6.62 -21.51
N ASP A 167 16.41 -7.89 -21.30
CA ASP A 167 15.92 -8.81 -22.32
C ASP A 167 14.44 -8.54 -22.71
N ARG A 168 13.76 -7.65 -21.99
CA ARG A 168 12.35 -7.26 -22.13
C ARG A 168 11.38 -8.44 -22.08
N GLN A 169 11.77 -9.55 -21.44
CA GLN A 169 10.85 -10.65 -21.21
C GLN A 169 9.74 -10.22 -20.22
N PRO A 170 8.47 -10.54 -20.52
CA PRO A 170 7.39 -10.34 -19.56
C PRO A 170 7.68 -11.04 -18.23
N GLY A 171 7.32 -10.43 -17.11
CA GLY A 171 7.48 -11.01 -15.77
C GLY A 171 8.87 -10.91 -15.16
N HIS A 172 9.86 -10.33 -15.84
CA HIS A 172 11.22 -10.18 -15.33
C HIS A 172 11.57 -8.72 -15.05
N GLY A 173 12.05 -8.43 -13.84
CA GLY A 173 12.44 -7.08 -13.45
C GLY A 173 13.02 -6.95 -12.05
N SER A 174 13.24 -5.71 -11.62
CA SER A 174 13.83 -5.38 -10.33
C SER A 174 12.99 -4.31 -9.60
N LEU A 175 13.15 -4.26 -8.28
CA LEU A 175 12.61 -3.18 -7.45
C LEU A 175 13.59 -2.01 -7.40
N VAL A 176 13.06 -0.81 -7.22
CA VAL A 176 13.87 0.36 -6.84
C VAL A 176 14.55 0.04 -5.49
N GLY A 177 15.84 0.33 -5.35
CA GLY A 177 16.65 -0.09 -4.20
C GLY A 177 17.25 -1.50 -4.28
N LEU A 178 16.76 -2.36 -5.17
CA LEU A 178 17.23 -3.75 -5.36
C LEU A 178 17.56 -4.04 -6.83
N SER A 179 18.27 -3.14 -7.50
CA SER A 179 18.72 -3.32 -8.89
C SER A 179 19.63 -4.54 -9.09
N MET A 180 20.22 -5.05 -8.01
CA MET A 180 21.05 -6.26 -7.99
C MET A 180 20.25 -7.56 -7.87
N VAL A 181 18.93 -7.47 -7.70
CA VAL A 181 18.04 -8.63 -7.63
C VAL A 181 17.11 -8.61 -8.83
N GLU A 182 17.17 -9.65 -9.65
CA GLU A 182 16.18 -9.87 -10.69
C GLU A 182 15.11 -10.84 -10.18
N PHE A 183 13.87 -10.36 -10.19
CA PHE A 183 12.70 -11.13 -9.83
C PHE A 183 12.05 -11.73 -11.09
N ASN A 184 11.68 -13.00 -10.98
CA ASN A 184 10.84 -13.72 -11.92
C ASN A 184 9.44 -13.88 -11.31
N VAL A 185 8.44 -13.24 -11.93
CA VAL A 185 7.06 -13.26 -11.43
C VAL A 185 6.37 -14.58 -11.77
N LEU A 186 6.00 -15.32 -10.73
CA LEU A 186 5.31 -16.60 -10.83
C LEU A 186 3.80 -16.48 -10.73
N GLY A 187 3.29 -15.46 -10.03
CA GLY A 187 1.86 -15.25 -9.78
C GLY A 187 1.54 -13.79 -9.50
N CYS A 188 0.27 -13.43 -9.62
CA CYS A 188 -0.21 -12.06 -9.40
C CYS A 188 -1.65 -12.04 -8.90
N ILE A 189 -1.90 -11.28 -7.83
CA ILE A 189 -3.25 -10.99 -7.32
C ILE A 189 -3.35 -9.46 -7.23
N ASP A 190 -4.19 -8.82 -8.03
CA ASP A 190 -4.24 -7.36 -8.10
C ASP A 190 -5.63 -6.84 -8.46
N HIS A 191 -5.92 -5.61 -8.05
CA HIS A 191 -7.15 -4.89 -8.34
C HIS A 191 -6.95 -3.61 -9.17
N HIS A 192 -5.71 -3.34 -9.59
CA HIS A 192 -5.37 -2.24 -10.48
C HIS A 192 -5.54 -2.63 -11.96
N THR A 193 -5.46 -1.62 -12.83
CA THR A 193 -5.37 -1.83 -14.27
C THR A 193 -4.10 -2.62 -14.61
N ASP A 194 -4.22 -3.63 -15.46
CA ASP A 194 -3.07 -4.39 -15.97
C ASP A 194 -2.11 -3.48 -16.78
N GLU A 195 -0.86 -3.38 -16.31
CA GLU A 195 0.22 -2.61 -16.91
C GLU A 195 1.00 -3.41 -17.97
N ARG A 196 0.51 -4.59 -18.36
CA ARG A 196 1.07 -5.45 -19.41
C ARG A 196 2.53 -5.81 -19.13
N PHE A 197 2.80 -6.17 -17.89
CA PHE A 197 4.10 -6.63 -17.44
C PHE A 197 4.16 -8.14 -17.26
N LEU A 198 3.06 -8.75 -16.79
CA LEU A 198 3.02 -10.15 -16.35
C LEU A 198 3.35 -11.15 -17.47
N PRO A 199 3.99 -12.29 -17.14
CA PRO A 199 4.14 -13.40 -18.07
C PRO A 199 2.83 -14.21 -18.13
N THR A 200 2.80 -15.26 -18.96
CA THR A 200 1.76 -16.27 -18.84
C THR A 200 1.92 -17.01 -17.50
N ILE A 201 0.97 -16.81 -16.59
CA ILE A 201 0.98 -17.41 -15.26
C ILE A 201 0.54 -18.88 -15.33
N ALA A 202 1.28 -19.76 -14.66
CA ALA A 202 0.97 -21.18 -14.64
C ALA A 202 -0.32 -21.45 -13.83
N PRO A 203 -1.15 -22.45 -14.21
CA PRO A 203 -2.40 -22.75 -13.49
C PRO A 203 -2.22 -23.17 -12.02
N THR A 204 -0.99 -23.54 -11.62
CA THR A 204 -0.65 -23.90 -10.23
C THR A 204 -0.25 -22.69 -9.38
N GLN A 205 -0.20 -21.50 -9.97
CA GLN A 205 0.19 -20.24 -9.34
C GLN A 205 -1.04 -19.33 -9.16
N PRO A 206 -1.03 -18.40 -8.18
CA PRO A 206 -2.14 -17.48 -8.01
C PRO A 206 -2.22 -16.52 -9.20
N TYR A 207 -3.42 -16.37 -9.78
CA TYR A 207 -3.66 -15.38 -10.81
C TYR A 207 -5.09 -14.81 -10.74
N LEU A 208 -5.20 -13.53 -10.41
CA LEU A 208 -6.45 -12.77 -10.45
C LEU A 208 -6.14 -11.28 -10.57
N VAL A 209 -6.47 -10.67 -11.71
CA VAL A 209 -6.30 -9.24 -11.96
C VAL A 209 -7.63 -8.65 -12.41
N GLU A 210 -8.43 -8.19 -11.46
CA GLU A 210 -9.79 -7.70 -11.69
C GLU A 210 -10.15 -6.58 -10.71
N PRO A 211 -11.00 -5.60 -11.07
CA PRO A 211 -11.41 -4.55 -10.13
C PRO A 211 -12.10 -5.10 -8.88
N THR A 212 -11.67 -4.63 -7.71
CA THR A 212 -12.32 -4.88 -6.40
C THR A 212 -12.01 -3.73 -5.44
N GLY A 213 -12.75 -3.58 -4.34
CA GLY A 213 -12.54 -2.54 -3.35
C GLY A 213 -11.18 -2.65 -2.66
N SER A 214 -10.78 -3.87 -2.31
CA SER A 214 -9.48 -4.20 -1.71
C SER A 214 -8.87 -5.44 -2.35
N CYS A 215 -7.57 -5.39 -2.68
CA CYS A 215 -6.81 -6.55 -3.16
C CYS A 215 -6.81 -7.70 -2.14
N THR A 216 -6.91 -7.41 -0.85
CA THR A 216 -7.05 -8.44 0.19
C THR A 216 -8.31 -9.28 0.00
N SER A 217 -9.39 -8.72 -0.55
CA SER A 217 -10.59 -9.48 -0.95
C SER A 217 -10.27 -10.58 -1.97
N HIS A 218 -9.44 -10.24 -2.97
CA HIS A 218 -8.95 -11.20 -3.97
C HIS A 218 -7.99 -12.23 -3.38
N VAL A 219 -7.12 -11.82 -2.45
CA VAL A 219 -6.23 -12.76 -1.74
C VAL A 219 -7.05 -13.81 -1.00
N VAL A 220 -8.09 -13.40 -0.26
CA VAL A 220 -9.00 -14.31 0.45
C VAL A 220 -9.68 -15.26 -0.55
N ASN A 221 -10.23 -14.74 -1.65
CA ASN A 221 -10.86 -15.54 -2.68
C ASN A 221 -9.91 -16.58 -3.30
N ILE A 222 -8.66 -16.20 -3.61
CA ILE A 222 -7.65 -17.11 -4.15
C ILE A 222 -7.28 -18.18 -3.12
N LEU A 223 -7.07 -17.79 -1.86
CA LEU A 223 -6.74 -18.75 -0.80
C LEU A 223 -7.89 -19.73 -0.55
N GLU A 224 -9.14 -19.29 -0.59
CA GLU A 224 -10.32 -20.16 -0.51
C GLU A 224 -10.38 -21.11 -1.71
N THR A 225 -10.27 -20.58 -2.93
CA THR A 225 -10.37 -21.36 -4.18
C THR A 225 -9.26 -22.41 -4.31
N MET A 226 -8.05 -22.10 -3.82
CA MET A 226 -6.92 -23.03 -3.79
C MET A 226 -6.98 -24.03 -2.64
N GLY A 227 -8.00 -23.96 -1.76
CA GLY A 227 -8.09 -24.81 -0.56
C GLY A 227 -6.99 -24.52 0.46
N LEU A 228 -6.45 -23.30 0.45
CA LEU A 228 -5.41 -22.86 1.39
C LEU A 228 -5.99 -22.27 2.67
N TRP A 229 -7.18 -21.65 2.58
CA TRP A 229 -7.94 -21.13 3.73
C TRP A 229 -9.36 -21.67 3.69
N GLU A 230 -9.70 -22.57 4.61
CA GLU A 230 -10.97 -23.31 4.58
C GLU A 230 -12.07 -22.59 5.38
N ARG A 231 -13.32 -22.72 4.93
CA ARG A 231 -14.49 -22.30 5.73
C ARG A 231 -14.58 -23.14 7.00
N PRO A 232 -15.05 -22.57 8.13
CA PRO A 232 -15.37 -23.37 9.30
C PRO A 232 -16.36 -24.47 8.92
N GLU A 233 -16.09 -25.72 9.31
CA GLU A 233 -17.07 -26.80 9.15
C GLU A 233 -18.33 -26.41 9.91
N LYS A 234 -19.51 -26.55 9.27
CA LYS A 234 -20.76 -26.51 10.03
C LYS A 234 -20.68 -27.68 11.00
N GLN A 235 -20.66 -27.40 12.30
CA GLN A 235 -20.83 -28.45 13.31
C GLN A 235 -22.20 -29.09 13.07
N ASP A 236 -22.22 -30.19 12.31
CA ASP A 236 -23.29 -31.16 12.44
C ASP A 236 -23.24 -31.65 13.88
N SER A 237 -24.39 -31.66 14.52
CA SER A 237 -24.60 -31.91 15.94
C SER A 237 -24.07 -33.28 16.37
N ASP A 238 -22.78 -33.39 16.68
CA ASP A 238 -22.24 -34.46 17.51
C ASP A 238 -20.97 -33.97 18.24
N PRO A 239 -21.05 -33.63 19.55
CA PRO A 239 -19.91 -33.16 20.32
C PRO A 239 -19.08 -34.37 20.76
N LYS A 240 -18.40 -35.01 19.82
CA LYS A 240 -17.32 -35.94 20.15
C LYS A 240 -16.00 -35.22 19.92
N GLY A 241 -15.48 -34.70 21.04
CA GLY A 241 -14.24 -33.95 21.14
C GLY A 241 -13.08 -34.63 20.41
N GLY A 242 -12.73 -34.05 19.26
CA GLY A 242 -11.34 -33.98 18.84
C GLY A 242 -10.78 -32.66 19.36
N GLU A 243 -9.73 -32.72 20.16
CA GLU A 243 -8.90 -31.55 20.49
C GLU A 243 -8.25 -31.06 19.19
N LEU A 244 -8.93 -30.18 18.43
CA LEU A 244 -8.21 -29.30 17.51
C LEU A 244 -7.44 -28.29 18.38
N SER A 245 -6.17 -28.08 18.03
CA SER A 245 -5.23 -27.31 18.84
C SER A 245 -5.72 -25.86 19.00
N SER A 246 -5.86 -25.40 20.24
CA SER A 246 -6.23 -24.02 20.57
C SER A 246 -5.33 -22.98 19.90
N SER A 247 -4.10 -23.35 19.51
CA SER A 247 -3.16 -22.50 18.77
C SER A 247 -3.57 -22.23 17.32
N PHE A 248 -4.17 -23.20 16.63
CA PHE A 248 -4.59 -23.03 15.24
C PHE A 248 -5.79 -22.07 15.16
N GLU A 249 -6.80 -22.24 16.02
CA GLU A 249 -7.97 -21.36 16.11
C GLU A 249 -7.57 -19.91 16.43
N ILE A 250 -6.64 -19.72 17.36
CA ILE A 250 -6.10 -18.38 17.70
C ILE A 250 -5.44 -17.75 16.47
N THR A 251 -4.72 -18.53 15.66
CA THR A 251 -4.02 -17.98 14.49
C THR A 251 -4.98 -17.73 13.32
N ASP A 252 -5.98 -18.59 13.10
CA ASP A 252 -7.07 -18.35 12.11
C ASP A 252 -7.83 -17.07 12.46
N GLU A 253 -8.14 -16.87 13.74
CA GLU A 253 -8.78 -15.64 14.24
C GLU A 253 -7.91 -14.39 14.02
N GLN A 254 -6.61 -14.46 14.34
CA GLN A 254 -5.65 -13.38 14.11
C GLN A 254 -5.56 -13.00 12.63
N MET A 255 -5.42 -14.00 11.75
CA MET A 255 -5.31 -13.79 10.30
C MET A 255 -6.62 -13.24 9.73
N ALA A 256 -7.77 -13.71 10.23
CA ALA A 256 -9.06 -13.21 9.80
C ALA A 256 -9.27 -11.74 10.17
N ARG A 257 -8.97 -11.37 11.43
CA ARG A 257 -9.04 -9.96 11.88
C ARG A 257 -8.11 -9.06 11.08
N LEU A 258 -6.90 -9.53 10.79
CA LEU A 258 -5.92 -8.77 10.01
C LEU A 258 -6.39 -8.58 8.57
N ALA A 259 -6.89 -9.64 7.92
CA ALA A 259 -7.38 -9.59 6.54
C ALA A 259 -8.63 -8.71 6.37
N VAL A 260 -9.50 -8.62 7.38
CA VAL A 260 -10.68 -7.72 7.34
C VAL A 260 -10.26 -6.24 7.33
N ALA A 261 -9.10 -5.88 7.89
CA ALA A 261 -8.69 -4.48 8.05
C ALA A 261 -8.63 -3.68 6.72
N PRO A 262 -7.85 -4.08 5.70
CA PRO A 262 -7.82 -3.36 4.42
C PRO A 262 -9.17 -3.38 3.71
N ILE A 263 -9.92 -4.50 3.77
CA ILE A 263 -11.26 -4.61 3.17
C ILE A 263 -12.16 -3.50 3.73
N LEU A 264 -12.23 -3.33 5.05
CA LEU A 264 -13.04 -2.26 5.65
C LEU A 264 -12.46 -0.87 5.37
N ILE A 265 -11.14 -0.71 5.37
CA ILE A 265 -10.51 0.60 5.17
C ILE A 265 -10.71 1.14 3.75
N ASP A 266 -10.59 0.30 2.72
CA ASP A 266 -10.66 0.77 1.33
C ASP A 266 -12.09 0.87 0.80
N THR A 267 -13.00 0.08 1.37
CA THR A 267 -14.45 0.12 1.09
C THR A 267 -15.24 1.09 2.00
N ALA A 268 -14.56 1.81 2.90
CA ALA A 268 -15.18 2.66 3.92
C ALA A 268 -16.24 1.90 4.74
N ASN A 269 -15.84 0.80 5.35
CA ASN A 269 -16.69 -0.11 6.11
C ASN A 269 -17.85 -0.66 5.27
N LEU A 270 -17.55 -1.09 4.04
CA LEU A 270 -18.51 -1.57 3.04
C LEU A 270 -19.62 -0.57 2.65
N SER A 271 -19.43 0.72 2.94
CA SER A 271 -20.42 1.77 2.63
C SER A 271 -20.16 2.48 1.30
N ALA A 272 -18.93 2.42 0.75
CA ALA A 272 -18.58 3.03 -0.52
C ALA A 272 -19.08 2.21 -1.71
N LYS A 273 -20.36 2.38 -2.07
CA LYS A 273 -21.05 1.59 -3.12
C LYS A 273 -20.37 1.59 -4.49
N ASP A 274 -19.60 2.62 -4.80
CA ASP A 274 -18.83 2.76 -6.05
C ASP A 274 -17.54 1.94 -6.06
N LYS A 275 -17.08 1.48 -4.89
CA LYS A 275 -15.87 0.67 -4.72
C LYS A 275 -16.17 -0.79 -4.35
N VAL A 276 -17.22 -1.01 -3.56
CA VAL A 276 -17.59 -2.35 -3.07
C VAL A 276 -18.00 -3.23 -4.24
N THR A 277 -17.39 -4.41 -4.30
CA THR A 277 -17.68 -5.48 -5.26
C THR A 277 -18.14 -6.74 -4.55
N GLU A 278 -18.61 -7.72 -5.32
CA GLU A 278 -19.02 -9.03 -4.79
C GLU A 278 -17.86 -9.76 -4.08
N PHE A 279 -16.62 -9.57 -4.55
CA PHE A 279 -15.41 -10.10 -3.91
C PHE A 279 -15.23 -9.54 -2.49
N ASP A 280 -15.47 -8.25 -2.28
CA ASP A 280 -15.33 -7.63 -0.96
C ASP A 280 -16.37 -8.18 0.03
N THR A 281 -17.63 -8.28 -0.41
CA THR A 281 -18.70 -8.84 0.42
C THR A 281 -18.49 -10.33 0.70
N ALA A 282 -18.06 -11.11 -0.30
CA ALA A 282 -17.80 -12.54 -0.13
C ALA A 282 -16.62 -12.81 0.80
N ALA A 283 -15.53 -12.04 0.66
CA ALA A 283 -14.38 -12.14 1.56
C ALA A 283 -14.77 -11.74 2.99
N TYR A 284 -15.53 -10.66 3.17
CA TYR A 284 -16.01 -10.26 4.50
C TYR A 284 -16.89 -11.35 5.15
N ASP A 285 -17.83 -11.93 4.39
CA ASP A 285 -18.69 -13.02 4.85
C ASP A 285 -17.90 -14.30 5.17
N PHE A 286 -16.81 -14.57 4.44
CA PHE A 286 -15.90 -15.67 4.71
C PHE A 286 -15.11 -15.46 6.02
N LEU A 287 -14.63 -14.24 6.26
CA LEU A 287 -13.75 -13.92 7.38
C LEU A 287 -14.50 -13.68 8.69
N LEU A 288 -15.68 -13.04 8.66
CA LEU A 288 -16.40 -12.62 9.86
C LEU A 288 -16.67 -13.75 10.87
N PRO A 289 -17.08 -14.97 10.48
CA PRO A 289 -17.25 -16.07 11.42
C PRO A 289 -15.95 -16.51 12.10
N LYS A 290 -14.79 -16.20 11.52
CA LYS A 290 -13.47 -16.57 12.01
C LYS A 290 -12.92 -15.58 13.04
N THR A 291 -13.40 -14.33 13.07
CA THR A 291 -12.86 -13.27 13.93
C THR A 291 -13.23 -13.40 15.42
N ASN A 292 -14.07 -14.38 15.78
CA ASN A 292 -14.57 -14.61 17.14
C ASN A 292 -14.60 -16.10 17.51
N GLN A 293 -13.74 -16.94 16.92
CA GLN A 293 -13.71 -18.39 17.20
C GLN A 293 -13.30 -18.69 18.67
N SER A 294 -12.42 -17.88 19.26
CA SER A 294 -12.05 -17.99 20.67
C SER A 294 -13.23 -17.57 21.56
N LEU A 295 -14.01 -18.55 22.02
CA LEU A 295 -15.23 -18.41 22.84
C LEU A 295 -15.09 -17.64 24.18
N ALA A 296 -13.91 -17.09 24.51
CA ALA A 296 -13.59 -16.53 25.82
C ALA A 296 -13.10 -15.06 25.82
N ARG A 297 -13.00 -14.38 24.67
CA ARG A 297 -12.59 -12.98 24.61
C ARG A 297 -13.77 -12.09 24.25
N SER A 298 -13.85 -10.91 24.85
CA SER A 298 -14.83 -9.85 24.57
C SER A 298 -15.23 -9.81 23.11
N SER A 299 -16.53 -9.76 22.80
CA SER A 299 -17.07 -9.74 21.43
C SER A 299 -16.28 -8.76 20.56
N TRP A 300 -15.44 -9.27 19.65
CA TRP A 300 -14.75 -8.42 18.69
C TRP A 300 -15.82 -7.82 17.77
N ASP A 301 -15.85 -6.49 17.71
CA ASP A 301 -16.81 -5.72 16.93
C ASP A 301 -16.11 -5.13 15.68
N PRO A 302 -16.51 -5.53 14.46
CA PRO A 302 -15.91 -5.06 13.22
C PRO A 302 -15.95 -3.54 13.08
N ASN A 303 -17.02 -2.89 13.55
CA ASN A 303 -17.17 -1.45 13.43
C ASN A 303 -16.20 -0.69 14.35
N THR A 304 -16.08 -1.11 15.61
CA THR A 304 -15.10 -0.58 16.55
C THR A 304 -13.67 -0.80 16.09
N PHE A 305 -13.39 -1.96 15.48
CA PHE A 305 -12.11 -2.27 14.86
C PHE A 305 -11.81 -1.31 13.70
N TYR A 306 -12.75 -1.17 12.75
CA TYR A 306 -12.64 -0.23 11.63
C TYR A 306 -12.38 1.20 12.11
N MET A 307 -13.14 1.70 13.09
CA MET A 307 -12.99 3.07 13.59
C MET A 307 -11.58 3.32 14.14
N GLN A 308 -11.02 2.39 14.91
CA GLN A 308 -9.67 2.55 15.48
C GLN A 308 -8.56 2.50 14.43
N VAL A 309 -8.67 1.60 13.45
CA VAL A 309 -7.72 1.51 12.34
C VAL A 309 -7.83 2.77 11.46
N ASN A 310 -9.05 3.21 11.15
CA ASN A 310 -9.29 4.40 10.34
C ASN A 310 -8.81 5.67 11.06
N GLU A 311 -9.03 5.81 12.37
CA GLU A 311 -8.48 6.91 13.16
C GLU A 311 -6.95 6.97 13.06
N SER A 312 -6.29 5.81 13.18
CA SER A 312 -4.83 5.71 13.01
C SER A 312 -4.41 6.09 11.58
N LYS A 313 -5.20 5.70 10.56
CA LYS A 313 -5.00 6.13 9.16
C LYS A 313 -5.17 7.63 9.01
N GLN A 314 -6.21 8.25 9.58
CA GLN A 314 -6.42 9.70 9.47
C GLN A 314 -5.33 10.51 10.16
N ASN A 315 -4.69 9.98 11.21
CA ASN A 315 -3.62 10.64 11.95
C ASN A 315 -2.20 10.18 11.54
N SER A 316 -2.11 9.36 10.49
CA SER A 316 -0.86 8.74 10.05
C SER A 316 0.21 9.72 9.52
N LEU A 317 -0.12 10.99 9.34
CA LEU A 317 0.83 12.03 8.92
C LEU A 317 1.47 12.75 10.11
N GLU A 318 0.99 12.58 11.34
CA GLU A 318 1.40 13.40 12.50
C GLU A 318 2.89 13.30 12.82
N LEU A 319 3.48 12.11 12.67
CA LEU A 319 4.88 11.84 12.99
C LEU A 319 5.84 12.01 11.79
N LEU A 320 5.32 12.42 10.63
CA LEU A 320 6.11 12.57 9.40
C LEU A 320 6.58 14.01 9.22
N THR A 321 7.70 14.24 8.57
CA THR A 321 8.09 15.55 8.05
C THR A 321 7.28 15.90 6.80
N VAL A 322 7.29 17.16 6.36
CA VAL A 322 6.59 17.56 5.12
C VAL A 322 7.11 16.80 3.90
N ASP A 323 8.43 16.62 3.79
CA ASP A 323 9.04 15.87 2.69
C ASP A 323 8.62 14.40 2.68
N GLU A 324 8.57 13.77 3.85
CA GLU A 324 8.08 12.40 4.00
C GLU A 324 6.60 12.29 3.64
N ILE A 325 5.78 13.29 3.99
CA ILE A 325 4.36 13.33 3.63
C ILE A 325 4.19 13.41 2.11
N LEU A 326 4.97 14.24 1.42
CA LEU A 326 4.93 14.37 -0.04
C LEU A 326 5.34 13.08 -0.75
N ASP A 327 6.31 12.33 -0.21
CA ASP A 327 6.78 11.06 -0.77
C ASP A 327 5.87 9.86 -0.42
N ARG A 328 5.04 9.99 0.62
CA ARG A 328 4.38 8.85 1.27
C ARG A 328 3.46 8.02 0.39
N ASP A 329 2.63 8.70 -0.41
CA ASP A 329 1.73 8.10 -1.41
C ASP A 329 1.85 8.90 -2.71
N TYR A 330 3.07 8.84 -3.24
CA TYR A 330 3.50 9.53 -4.44
C TYR A 330 3.45 8.59 -5.66
N LYS A 331 2.99 9.11 -6.80
CA LYS A 331 3.11 8.44 -8.11
C LYS A 331 3.57 9.43 -9.16
N GLU A 332 4.35 8.94 -10.11
CA GLU A 332 4.94 9.75 -11.17
C GLU A 332 4.76 9.14 -12.55
N TRP A 333 4.72 10.01 -13.56
CA TRP A 333 4.57 9.66 -14.96
C TRP A 333 5.37 10.63 -15.84
N ALA A 334 5.85 10.11 -16.97
CA ALA A 334 6.47 10.89 -18.03
C ALA A 334 5.58 10.80 -19.28
N GLU A 335 5.01 11.91 -19.72
CA GLU A 335 4.03 11.93 -20.81
C GLU A 335 4.56 12.71 -22.03
N LYS A 336 4.28 12.22 -23.23
CA LYS A 336 4.71 12.84 -24.50
C LYS A 336 3.56 13.61 -25.13
N THR A 337 3.87 14.72 -25.78
CA THR A 337 2.94 15.56 -26.54
C THR A 337 2.70 14.99 -27.94
N SER A 338 1.50 15.20 -28.50
CA SER A 338 1.07 14.63 -29.80
C SER A 338 1.69 15.33 -31.01
N GLN A 339 2.13 16.59 -30.89
CA GLN A 339 2.55 17.40 -32.04
C GLN A 339 4.06 17.37 -32.39
N GLN A 340 4.88 16.50 -31.80
CA GLN A 340 6.35 16.68 -31.90
C GLN A 340 7.09 15.52 -32.59
N THR A 341 7.60 15.81 -33.81
CA THR A 341 8.48 14.93 -34.60
C THR A 341 9.98 15.22 -34.43
N ASP A 342 10.37 16.27 -33.70
CA ASP A 342 11.78 16.60 -33.38
C ASP A 342 11.89 17.03 -31.91
N THR A 343 12.57 16.22 -31.10
CA THR A 343 12.38 15.99 -29.65
C THR A 343 12.50 17.18 -28.69
N PRO A 344 11.44 17.50 -27.93
CA PRO A 344 11.55 17.96 -26.54
C PRO A 344 11.40 16.80 -25.55
N SER A 345 11.95 16.96 -24.35
CA SER A 345 11.86 15.98 -23.26
C SER A 345 10.39 15.76 -22.84
N PRO A 346 10.01 14.53 -22.43
CA PRO A 346 8.66 14.25 -21.93
C PRO A 346 8.36 15.07 -20.66
N ILE A 347 7.12 15.56 -20.54
CA ILE A 347 6.66 16.32 -19.37
C ILE A 347 6.55 15.37 -18.18
N GLN A 348 7.24 15.71 -17.09
CA GLN A 348 7.25 14.94 -15.85
C GLN A 348 6.12 15.39 -14.91
N ILE A 349 5.29 14.44 -14.49
CA ILE A 349 4.10 14.68 -13.67
C ILE A 349 4.23 13.88 -12.39
N GLY A 350 4.10 14.53 -11.23
CA GLY A 350 4.05 13.87 -9.92
C GLY A 350 2.77 14.21 -9.15
N ILE A 351 2.15 13.21 -8.53
CA ILE A 351 0.94 13.40 -7.70
C ILE A 351 1.18 12.83 -6.29
N CYS A 352 1.16 13.70 -5.30
CA CYS A 352 1.23 13.40 -3.87
C CYS A 352 -0.21 13.29 -3.32
N SER A 353 -0.61 12.12 -2.82
CA SER A 353 -1.92 11.92 -2.17
C SER A 353 -1.76 11.91 -0.65
N MET A 354 -2.66 12.55 0.09
CA MET A 354 -2.58 12.61 1.56
C MET A 354 -3.94 12.67 2.27
N VAL A 355 -3.96 12.20 3.51
CA VAL A 355 -5.18 12.03 4.33
C VAL A 355 -5.52 13.23 5.21
N LYS A 356 -4.86 14.37 5.00
CA LYS A 356 -5.11 15.62 5.71
C LYS A 356 -5.32 16.75 4.71
N SER A 357 -6.01 17.79 5.14
CA SER A 357 -6.32 18.98 4.35
C SER A 357 -5.07 19.78 3.96
N ILE A 358 -5.18 20.64 2.95
CA ILE A 358 -4.14 21.59 2.58
C ILE A 358 -3.79 22.54 3.76
N PRO A 359 -4.76 23.16 4.46
CA PRO A 359 -4.48 23.94 5.67
C PRO A 359 -3.67 23.18 6.72
N TRP A 360 -3.96 21.89 6.93
CA TRP A 360 -3.25 21.08 7.91
C TRP A 360 -1.77 20.91 7.55
N ILE A 361 -1.45 20.58 6.29
CA ILE A 361 -0.04 20.42 5.88
C ILE A 361 0.70 21.76 5.83
N VAL A 362 -0.01 22.85 5.53
CA VAL A 362 0.53 24.22 5.60
C VAL A 362 0.89 24.60 7.03
N ARG A 363 0.01 24.33 8.02
CA ARG A 363 0.31 24.52 9.44
C ARG A 363 1.54 23.70 9.83
N LYS A 364 1.60 22.44 9.39
CA LYS A 364 2.72 21.55 9.67
C LYS A 364 4.05 22.02 9.09
N ALA A 365 4.02 22.66 7.92
CA ALA A 365 5.21 23.27 7.32
C ALA A 365 5.65 24.58 8.02
N GLY A 366 4.81 25.15 8.90
CA GLY A 366 5.05 26.46 9.50
C GLY A 366 4.51 27.64 8.68
N GLY A 367 3.63 27.39 7.71
CA GLY A 367 2.94 28.41 6.92
C GLY A 367 3.02 28.21 5.40
N PRO A 368 2.34 29.06 4.60
CA PRO A 368 2.18 28.85 3.15
C PRO A 368 3.49 28.93 2.37
N LYS A 369 4.41 29.81 2.78
CA LYS A 369 5.74 29.98 2.14
C LYS A 369 6.67 28.77 2.39
N PRO A 370 6.89 28.31 3.64
CA PRO A 370 7.64 27.08 3.90
C PRO A 370 7.10 25.85 3.18
N PHE A 371 5.76 25.70 3.11
CA PHE A 371 5.15 24.59 2.39
C PHE A 371 5.48 24.65 0.89
N LEU A 372 5.30 25.82 0.27
CA LEU A 372 5.62 26.01 -1.14
C LEU A 372 7.09 25.73 -1.45
N GLN A 373 8.01 26.18 -0.59
CA GLN A 373 9.44 25.90 -0.73
C GLN A 373 9.73 24.40 -0.65
N SER A 374 9.06 23.67 0.25
CA SER A 374 9.18 22.21 0.37
C SER A 374 8.66 21.52 -0.89
N LEU A 375 7.49 21.94 -1.39
CA LEU A 375 6.90 21.41 -2.62
C LEU A 375 7.78 21.65 -3.86
N GLN A 376 8.35 22.85 -3.99
CA GLN A 376 9.29 23.20 -5.07
C GLN A 376 10.58 22.38 -4.98
N THR A 377 11.13 22.21 -3.77
CA THR A 377 12.33 21.40 -3.53
C THR A 377 12.07 19.93 -3.90
N PHE A 378 10.94 19.39 -3.44
CA PHE A 378 10.49 18.04 -3.78
C PHE A 378 10.39 17.83 -5.29
N ALA A 379 9.76 18.78 -5.98
CA ALA A 379 9.54 18.72 -7.42
C ALA A 379 10.85 18.89 -8.22
N THR A 380 11.73 19.80 -7.79
CA THR A 380 13.05 20.02 -8.41
C THR A 380 13.95 18.78 -8.28
N ASN A 381 13.98 18.15 -7.09
CA ASN A 381 14.77 16.94 -6.86
C ASN A 381 14.35 15.77 -7.75
N ARG A 382 13.08 15.72 -8.15
CA ARG A 382 12.52 14.71 -9.07
C ARG A 382 12.39 15.19 -10.51
N LYS A 383 12.86 16.41 -10.81
CA LYS A 383 12.79 17.03 -12.15
C LYS A 383 11.36 17.07 -12.70
N LEU A 384 10.38 17.33 -11.83
CA LEU A 384 8.97 17.43 -12.22
C LEU A 384 8.70 18.76 -12.93
N ASP A 385 7.88 18.71 -13.97
CA ASP A 385 7.31 19.90 -14.60
C ASP A 385 5.98 20.28 -13.92
N ILE A 386 5.19 19.26 -13.55
CA ILE A 386 3.90 19.38 -12.87
C ILE A 386 3.97 18.60 -11.55
N VAL A 387 3.61 19.26 -10.45
CA VAL A 387 3.40 18.61 -9.15
C VAL A 387 1.98 18.90 -8.66
N VAL A 388 1.30 17.85 -8.19
CA VAL A 388 -0.08 17.91 -7.69
C VAL A 388 -0.11 17.41 -6.27
N VAL A 389 -0.82 18.12 -5.40
CA VAL A 389 -1.17 17.64 -4.05
C VAL A 389 -2.68 17.42 -4.01
N MET A 390 -3.07 16.18 -3.73
CA MET A 390 -4.47 15.78 -3.67
C MET A 390 -4.79 15.29 -2.25
N THR A 391 -5.78 15.90 -1.62
CA THR A 391 -6.16 15.57 -0.24
C THR A 391 -7.46 14.75 -0.19
N ALA A 392 -7.59 13.91 0.84
CA ALA A 392 -8.81 13.15 1.13
C ALA A 392 -8.97 13.04 2.65
N PHE A 393 -9.91 13.79 3.22
CA PHE A 393 -10.04 13.96 4.67
C PHE A 393 -11.51 14.13 5.07
N SER A 394 -11.80 14.00 6.37
CA SER A 394 -13.09 14.39 6.92
C SER A 394 -13.07 15.88 7.27
N SER A 395 -14.01 16.64 6.70
CA SER A 395 -14.21 18.07 6.97
C SER A 395 -14.45 18.31 8.46
N ALA A 396 -13.78 19.31 9.03
CA ALA A 396 -13.97 19.69 10.43
C ALA A 396 -15.34 20.36 10.67
N LYS A 397 -16.00 20.86 9.60
CA LYS A 397 -17.28 21.58 9.69
C LYS A 397 -18.47 20.64 9.91
N ASP A 398 -18.47 19.49 9.26
CA ASP A 398 -19.62 18.58 9.18
C ASP A 398 -19.27 17.09 9.19
N GLY A 399 -17.98 16.75 9.27
CA GLY A 399 -17.49 15.36 9.25
C GLY A 399 -17.55 14.68 7.89
N GLN A 400 -18.01 15.37 6.84
CA GLN A 400 -18.16 14.78 5.51
C GLN A 400 -16.80 14.51 4.87
N PHE A 401 -16.73 13.46 4.07
CA PHE A 401 -15.55 13.16 3.28
C PHE A 401 -15.36 14.22 2.18
N SER A 402 -14.17 14.80 2.14
CA SER A 402 -13.83 15.95 1.31
C SER A 402 -12.52 15.74 0.56
N ARG A 403 -12.38 16.42 -0.57
CA ARG A 403 -11.16 16.44 -1.38
C ARG A 403 -10.80 17.86 -1.77
N GLU A 404 -9.50 18.14 -1.79
CA GLU A 404 -8.93 19.34 -2.38
C GLU A 404 -7.88 18.94 -3.41
N LEU A 405 -7.72 19.79 -4.41
CA LEU A 405 -6.76 19.61 -5.49
C LEU A 405 -5.91 20.86 -5.62
N LEU A 406 -4.62 20.75 -5.30
CA LEU A 406 -3.60 21.75 -5.57
C LEU A 406 -2.79 21.27 -6.78
N VAL A 407 -2.65 22.12 -7.79
CA VAL A 407 -1.77 21.88 -8.94
C VAL A 407 -0.73 22.98 -9.04
N CYS A 408 0.48 22.62 -9.43
CA CYS A 408 1.60 23.53 -9.60
C CYS A 408 2.38 23.16 -10.87
N ALA A 409 2.49 24.10 -11.80
CA ALA A 409 3.46 24.05 -12.89
C ALA A 409 4.65 24.94 -12.53
N LEU A 410 5.86 24.35 -12.50
CA LEU A 410 7.01 25.04 -11.91
C LEU A 410 7.50 26.22 -12.76
N ASN A 411 8.06 25.98 -13.95
CA ASN A 411 8.62 27.02 -14.83
C ASN A 411 8.58 26.59 -16.31
N ASN A 412 7.57 25.82 -16.70
CA ASN A 412 7.44 25.27 -18.05
C ASN A 412 6.12 25.73 -18.65
N GLN A 413 6.16 26.54 -19.72
CA GLN A 413 4.96 27.05 -20.37
C GLN A 413 4.06 25.90 -20.88
N HIS A 414 4.64 24.81 -21.39
CA HIS A 414 3.86 23.65 -21.81
C HIS A 414 3.14 22.97 -20.62
N ALA A 415 3.74 22.98 -19.43
CA ALA A 415 3.07 22.47 -18.24
C ALA A 415 1.88 23.37 -17.84
N VAL A 416 2.01 24.69 -18.00
CA VAL A 416 0.90 25.63 -17.78
C VAL A 416 -0.22 25.37 -18.79
N ASP A 417 0.11 25.26 -20.07
CA ASP A 417 -0.86 25.02 -21.15
C ASP A 417 -1.59 23.68 -20.95
N ALA A 418 -0.88 22.64 -20.50
CA ALA A 418 -1.47 21.34 -20.18
C ALA A 418 -2.46 21.44 -19.01
N LEU A 419 -2.11 22.16 -17.95
CA LEU A 419 -2.99 22.34 -16.80
C LEU A 419 -4.21 23.21 -17.14
N GLN A 420 -4.07 24.21 -18.01
CA GLN A 420 -5.20 24.97 -18.53
C GLN A 420 -6.14 24.09 -19.36
N THR A 421 -5.58 23.24 -20.22
CA THR A 421 -6.34 22.25 -21.01
C THR A 421 -7.09 21.29 -20.09
N PHE A 422 -6.40 20.71 -19.10
CA PHE A 422 -6.99 19.86 -18.07
C PHE A 422 -8.17 20.55 -17.37
N LEU A 423 -8.04 21.82 -16.98
CA LEU A 423 -9.15 22.54 -16.35
C LEU A 423 -10.34 22.72 -17.28
N SER A 424 -10.09 23.04 -18.55
CA SER A 424 -11.16 23.24 -19.52
C SER A 424 -11.94 21.94 -19.82
N GLU A 425 -11.25 20.79 -19.84
CA GLU A 425 -11.85 19.50 -20.22
C GLU A 425 -12.41 18.73 -19.02
N ALA A 426 -11.74 18.80 -17.87
CA ALA A 426 -12.05 17.97 -16.71
C ALA A 426 -12.59 18.75 -15.50
N GLY A 427 -12.46 20.08 -15.45
CA GLY A 427 -12.85 20.88 -14.27
C GLY A 427 -14.30 20.66 -13.84
N SER A 428 -15.23 20.68 -14.80
CA SER A 428 -16.65 20.42 -14.52
C SER A 428 -16.91 18.97 -14.09
N ARG A 429 -16.25 17.98 -14.74
CA ARG A 429 -16.37 16.56 -14.40
C ARG A 429 -15.90 16.26 -12.97
N LEU A 430 -14.82 16.91 -12.54
CA LEU A 430 -14.24 16.78 -11.21
C LEU A 430 -14.95 17.64 -10.16
N GLY A 431 -15.83 18.57 -10.57
CA GLY A 431 -16.49 19.50 -9.67
C GLY A 431 -15.47 20.44 -8.99
N LEU A 432 -14.53 20.98 -9.75
CA LEU A 432 -13.53 21.92 -9.22
C LEU A 432 -14.17 23.29 -9.00
N GLU A 433 -14.35 23.65 -7.74
CA GLU A 433 -14.92 24.92 -7.31
C GLU A 433 -13.88 25.81 -6.64
N GLU A 434 -14.17 27.11 -6.51
CA GLU A 434 -13.29 28.04 -5.82
C GLU A 434 -12.95 27.50 -4.42
N TRP A 435 -11.66 27.42 -4.12
CA TRP A 435 -11.23 26.85 -2.86
C TRP A 435 -11.67 27.70 -1.66
N SER A 436 -12.18 27.02 -0.65
CA SER A 436 -12.39 27.51 0.70
C SER A 436 -11.95 26.45 1.69
N SER A 437 -11.40 26.89 2.83
CA SER A 437 -10.94 25.92 3.83
C SER A 437 -12.11 25.11 4.40
N LEU A 438 -11.93 23.80 4.44
CA LEU A 438 -12.85 22.84 5.07
C LEU A 438 -12.33 22.33 6.42
N ASP A 439 -11.17 22.82 6.87
CA ASP A 439 -10.46 22.38 8.07
C ASP A 439 -9.88 23.57 8.88
N GLY A 440 -10.79 24.48 9.24
CA GLY A 440 -10.50 25.72 9.96
C GLY A 440 -9.93 26.83 9.07
N ASP A 441 -10.10 28.09 9.44
CA ASP A 441 -9.70 29.23 8.59
C ASP A 441 -8.21 29.65 8.77
N ASP A 442 -7.46 28.92 9.59
CA ASP A 442 -6.02 29.15 9.79
C ASP A 442 -5.28 29.15 8.44
N PHE A 443 -4.51 30.21 8.19
CA PHE A 443 -3.78 30.46 6.95
C PHE A 443 -4.63 30.53 5.67
N ALA A 444 -5.97 30.47 5.72
CA ALA A 444 -6.78 30.39 4.50
C ALA A 444 -6.60 31.62 3.60
N GLN A 445 -6.59 32.82 4.16
CA GLN A 445 -6.31 34.05 3.42
C GLN A 445 -4.84 34.11 2.97
N ASP A 446 -3.90 33.75 3.85
CA ASP A 446 -2.47 33.74 3.53
C ASP A 446 -2.13 32.76 2.39
N ILE A 447 -2.83 31.63 2.30
CA ILE A 447 -2.74 30.66 1.20
C ILE A 447 -3.19 31.31 -0.12
N LYS A 448 -4.36 31.96 -0.12
CA LYS A 448 -4.88 32.67 -1.31
C LYS A 448 -3.90 33.76 -1.76
N ASP A 449 -3.43 34.57 -0.83
CA ASP A 449 -2.54 35.70 -1.11
C ASP A 449 -1.14 35.23 -1.57
N THR A 450 -0.61 34.15 -0.99
CA THR A 450 0.73 33.66 -1.33
C THR A 450 0.74 32.87 -2.64
N TRP A 451 -0.27 32.04 -2.92
CA TRP A 451 -0.21 31.09 -4.03
C TRP A 451 -1.01 31.53 -5.26
N VAL A 452 -2.15 32.20 -5.08
CA VAL A 452 -3.04 32.58 -6.19
C VAL A 452 -2.67 33.95 -6.77
N ASN A 453 -2.14 34.86 -5.95
CA ASN A 453 -1.85 36.26 -6.31
C ASN A 453 -0.34 36.56 -6.47
N SER A 454 0.51 35.54 -6.68
CA SER A 454 1.96 35.73 -6.76
C SER A 454 2.41 36.37 -8.10
N ALA A 455 3.57 37.05 -8.07
CA ALA A 455 4.13 37.86 -9.17
C ALA A 455 4.47 37.04 -10.43
N GLU A 456 4.67 37.72 -11.57
CA GLU A 456 4.89 37.13 -12.91
C GLU A 456 6.01 36.06 -13.00
N ASP A 457 7.00 36.08 -12.10
CA ASP A 457 8.12 35.11 -12.04
C ASP A 457 7.88 33.91 -11.09
N SER A 458 6.64 33.70 -10.64
CA SER A 458 6.27 32.60 -9.73
C SER A 458 5.69 31.40 -10.48
N PRO A 459 5.84 30.17 -9.95
CA PRO A 459 5.18 29.01 -10.53
C PRO A 459 3.67 29.22 -10.64
N TRP A 460 3.07 28.66 -11.68
CA TRP A 460 1.62 28.71 -11.85
C TRP A 460 0.96 27.72 -10.88
N ILE A 461 0.30 28.25 -9.85
CA ILE A 461 -0.34 27.46 -8.79
C ILE A 461 -1.83 27.74 -8.75
N ARG A 462 -2.62 26.68 -8.61
CA ARG A 462 -4.06 26.78 -8.36
C ARG A 462 -4.50 25.72 -7.37
N ILE A 463 -5.55 26.06 -6.61
CA ILE A 463 -6.15 25.20 -5.61
C ILE A 463 -7.68 25.24 -5.75
N TRP A 464 -8.32 24.08 -5.59
CA TRP A 464 -9.77 23.92 -5.64
C TRP A 464 -10.29 23.03 -4.53
N THR A 465 -11.54 23.25 -4.17
CA THR A 465 -12.36 22.23 -3.53
C THR A 465 -12.92 21.32 -4.62
N GLN A 466 -12.78 20.00 -4.46
CA GLN A 466 -13.26 19.02 -5.43
C GLN A 466 -14.57 18.39 -4.94
N THR A 467 -15.70 18.82 -5.48
CA THR A 467 -17.03 18.39 -5.02
C THR A 467 -17.40 16.99 -5.51
N ASN A 468 -16.85 16.52 -6.63
CA ASN A 468 -16.97 15.13 -7.04
C ASN A 468 -15.97 14.24 -6.26
N VAL A 469 -16.31 13.94 -5.01
CA VAL A 469 -15.43 13.21 -4.07
C VAL A 469 -15.17 11.75 -4.44
N ALA A 470 -15.91 11.18 -5.39
CA ALA A 470 -15.65 9.83 -5.92
C ALA A 470 -14.38 9.78 -6.81
N GLN A 471 -13.96 10.91 -7.40
CA GLN A 471 -12.82 10.94 -8.31
C GLN A 471 -11.51 11.04 -7.52
N SER A 472 -10.78 9.92 -7.41
CA SER A 472 -9.47 9.85 -6.75
C SER A 472 -8.33 10.09 -7.75
N ARG A 473 -7.07 9.89 -7.31
CA ARG A 473 -5.89 9.90 -8.19
C ARG A 473 -6.07 8.93 -9.37
N LYS A 474 -6.77 7.80 -9.19
CA LYS A 474 -7.07 6.83 -10.27
C LYS A 474 -7.86 7.48 -11.42
N GLN A 475 -8.63 8.53 -11.16
CA GLN A 475 -9.36 9.29 -12.17
C GLN A 475 -8.70 10.62 -12.56
N VAL A 476 -8.06 11.32 -11.61
CA VAL A 476 -7.39 12.61 -11.87
C VAL A 476 -6.11 12.42 -12.70
N ALA A 477 -5.30 11.40 -12.40
CA ALA A 477 -4.01 11.21 -13.08
C ALA A 477 -4.18 10.98 -14.60
N PRO A 478 -5.09 10.10 -15.08
CA PRO A 478 -5.34 9.95 -16.52
C PRO A 478 -5.81 11.24 -17.21
N LEU A 479 -6.56 12.11 -16.51
CA LEU A 479 -7.06 13.37 -17.08
C LEU A 479 -5.93 14.38 -17.26
N ILE A 480 -5.04 14.53 -16.27
CA ILE A 480 -3.86 15.40 -16.39
C ILE A 480 -2.93 14.88 -17.50
N ARG A 481 -2.70 13.57 -17.53
CA ARG A 481 -1.87 12.94 -18.57
C ARG A 481 -2.48 13.09 -19.96
N GLY A 482 -3.80 12.90 -20.10
CA GLY A 482 -4.50 13.11 -21.36
C GLY A 482 -4.37 14.55 -21.88
N ALA A 483 -4.47 15.54 -20.99
CA ALA A 483 -4.27 16.95 -21.33
C ALA A 483 -2.82 17.27 -21.74
N VAL A 484 -1.82 16.63 -21.12
CA VAL A 484 -0.42 16.73 -21.57
C VAL A 484 -0.24 16.09 -22.94
N ALA A 485 -0.84 14.92 -23.16
CA ALA A 485 -0.72 14.20 -24.41
C ALA A 485 -1.44 14.90 -25.58
N SER A 486 -2.45 15.73 -25.32
CA SER A 486 -3.21 16.43 -26.37
C SER A 486 -2.56 17.73 -26.86
N LEU A 487 -1.59 18.29 -26.12
CA LEU A 487 -0.70 19.33 -26.62
C LEU A 487 0.13 18.82 -27.80
#